data_AF-A0A923X5R8-F1
#
_entry.id   AF-A0A923X5R8-F1
#
_cell.length_a   1.000
_cell.length_b   1.000
_cell.length_c   1.000
_cell.angle_alpha   90.00
_cell.angle_beta   90.00
_cell.angle_gamma   90.00
#
_symmetry.space_group_name_H-M   'P 1'
#
loop_
_entity.id
_entity.type
_entity.pdbx_description
1 polymer ?
#
loop_
_entity_poly.entity_id
_entity_poly.type
_entity_poly.pdbx_seq_one_letter_code
_entity_poly.pdbx_strand_id
1 'polypeptide(L)'
;MAYILYDQGKKLGEIENWQVTAYVPSYKNVLGKMVLAVAQKDECSFVSPKPVNRRSELTVIENGQLEFILQVKSVKGTSVIAAISSQKELSKN
;
A
#
# COMPACT_ATOMS: atom_id res chain seq x y z
N MET A 1 11.10 1.67 13.36
CA MET A 1 10.34 2.65 12.54
C MET A 1 8.88 2.30 12.73
N ALA A 2 8.02 3.29 12.98
CA ALA A 2 6.62 3.04 13.33
C ALA A 2 5.70 3.34 12.14
N TYR A 3 4.92 2.35 11.74
CA TYR A 3 3.90 2.45 10.70
C TYR A 3 2.54 2.39 11.37
N ILE A 4 1.76 3.47 11.31
CA ILE A 4 0.44 3.55 11.95
C ILE A 4 -0.63 3.36 10.89
N LEU A 5 -1.48 2.35 11.08
CA LEU A 5 -2.62 2.08 10.22
C LEU A 5 -3.87 2.82 10.67
N TYR A 6 -4.55 3.39 9.68
CA TYR A 6 -5.86 3.99 9.78
C TYR A 6 -6.81 3.26 8.83
N ASP A 7 -8.05 3.06 9.27
CA ASP A 7 -9.14 2.50 8.48
C ASP A 7 -10.25 3.56 8.43
N GLN A 8 -10.52 4.10 7.23
CA GLN A 8 -11.49 5.19 7.03
C GLN A 8 -11.24 6.38 7.98
N GLY A 9 -9.97 6.75 8.19
CA GLY A 9 -9.56 7.84 9.08
C GLY A 9 -9.50 7.48 10.58
N LYS A 10 -9.92 6.27 10.98
CA LYS A 10 -9.82 5.81 12.37
C LYS A 10 -8.50 5.07 12.60
N LYS A 11 -7.70 5.54 13.57
CA LYS A 11 -6.45 4.87 13.98
C LYS A 11 -6.74 3.46 14.50
N LEU A 12 -6.16 2.46 13.87
CA LEU A 12 -6.24 1.05 14.30
C LEU A 12 -5.08 0.69 15.23
N GLY A 13 -3.87 1.15 14.90
CA GLY A 13 -2.67 0.88 15.69
C GLY A 13 -1.41 0.82 14.84
N GLU A 14 -0.32 0.34 15.42
CA GLU A 14 0.94 0.08 14.71
C GLU A 14 0.84 -1.25 13.95
N ILE A 15 1.39 -1.30 12.74
CA ILE A 15 1.44 -2.52 11.92
C ILE A 15 2.78 -3.21 12.05
N GLU A 16 2.75 -4.53 11.91
CA GLU A 16 3.94 -5.36 11.96
C GLU A 16 4.29 -5.88 10.55
N ASN A 17 5.57 -6.22 10.35
CA ASN A 17 6.06 -6.87 9.14
C ASN A 17 5.71 -6.11 7.84
N TRP A 18 5.86 -4.78 7.85
CA TRP A 18 5.70 -3.96 6.64
C TRP A 18 6.73 -4.37 5.58
N GLN A 19 6.25 -4.83 4.44
CA GLN A 19 7.06 -5.19 3.28
C GLN A 19 6.48 -4.54 2.03
N VAL A 20 7.33 -3.92 1.22
CA VAL A 20 6.93 -3.29 -0.04
C VAL A 20 7.61 -4.01 -1.19
N THR A 21 6.82 -4.40 -2.19
CA THR A 21 7.26 -4.93 -3.47
C THR A 21 7.11 -3.83 -4.51
N ALA A 22 8.22 -3.21 -4.87
CA ALA A 22 8.26 -2.20 -5.92
C ALA A 22 8.26 -2.87 -7.30
N TYR A 23 7.32 -2.48 -8.17
CA TYR A 23 7.24 -3.01 -9.53
C TYR A 23 7.88 -2.04 -10.51
N VAL A 24 8.98 -2.47 -11.14
CA VAL A 24 9.63 -1.69 -12.19
C VAL A 24 8.78 -1.69 -13.48
N PRO A 25 8.73 -0.57 -14.22
CA PRO A 25 8.09 -0.54 -15.54
C PRO A 25 8.71 -1.59 -16.45
N SER A 26 7.87 -2.42 -17.07
CA SER A 26 8.32 -3.44 -18.02
C SER A 26 7.93 -3.08 -19.45
N TYR A 27 8.76 -3.48 -20.40
CA TYR A 27 8.42 -3.39 -21.82
C TYR A 27 7.88 -4.72 -22.31
N LYS A 28 6.89 -4.67 -23.20
CA LYS A 28 6.28 -5.85 -23.82
C LYS A 28 6.36 -5.70 -25.33
N ASN A 29 6.67 -6.80 -26.01
CA ASN A 29 6.63 -6.84 -27.46
C ASN A 29 5.18 -7.06 -27.92
N VAL A 30 4.64 -6.10 -28.66
CA VAL A 30 3.31 -6.17 -29.27
C VAL A 30 3.46 -5.91 -30.75
N LEU A 31 3.17 -6.93 -31.58
CA LEU A 31 3.28 -6.88 -33.05
C LEU A 31 4.67 -6.42 -33.53
N GLY A 32 5.75 -6.91 -32.89
CA GLY A 32 7.13 -6.58 -33.25
C GLY A 32 7.62 -5.21 -32.76
N LYS A 33 6.77 -4.44 -32.06
CA LYS A 33 7.13 -3.16 -31.46
C LYS A 33 7.27 -3.32 -29.95
N MET A 34 8.32 -2.71 -29.38
CA MET A 34 8.48 -2.60 -27.94
C MET A 34 7.57 -1.49 -27.43
N VAL A 35 6.59 -1.85 -26.61
CA VAL A 35 5.64 -0.91 -25.99
C VAL A 35 5.83 -0.96 -24.48
N LEU A 36 5.78 0.21 -23.85
CA LEU A 36 5.78 0.30 -22.39
C LEU A 36 4.50 -0.36 -21.85
N ALA A 37 4.64 -1.37 -21.00
CA ALA A 37 3.51 -1.95 -20.32
C ALA A 37 2.94 -0.95 -19.31
N VAL A 38 1.63 -1.01 -19.09
CA VAL A 38 0.99 -0.29 -17.98
C VAL A 38 1.75 -0.60 -16.69
N ALA A 39 2.25 0.44 -16.03
CA ALA A 39 2.98 0.31 -14.79
C ALA A 39 2.10 -0.38 -13.75
N GLN A 40 2.61 -1.47 -13.18
CA GLN A 40 1.96 -2.09 -12.04
C GLN A 40 2.15 -1.17 -10.83
N LYS A 41 1.10 -1.00 -10.04
CA LYS A 41 1.20 -0.29 -8.76
C LYS A 41 2.00 -1.14 -7.79
N ASP A 42 2.88 -0.49 -7.03
CA ASP A 42 3.61 -1.13 -5.94
C ASP A 42 2.65 -1.83 -4.97
N GLU A 43 3.07 -2.96 -4.45
CA GLU A 43 2.29 -3.72 -3.48
C GLU A 43 2.95 -3.66 -2.12
N CYS A 44 2.15 -3.69 -1.07
CA CYS A 44 2.61 -3.84 0.30
C CYS A 44 1.90 -5.01 0.99
N SER A 45 2.63 -5.70 1.84
CA SER A 45 2.10 -6.69 2.78
C SER A 45 2.44 -6.31 4.21
N PHE A 46 1.50 -6.55 5.13
CA PHE A 46 1.69 -6.27 6.55
C PHE A 46 0.69 -7.05 7.41
N VAL A 47 0.94 -7.07 8.71
CA VAL A 47 0.00 -7.58 9.72
C VAL A 47 -0.68 -6.41 10.40
N SER A 48 -1.99 -6.33 10.25
CA SER A 48 -2.82 -5.33 10.90
C SER A 48 -3.04 -5.69 12.37
N PRO A 49 -2.98 -4.71 13.29
CA PRO A 49 -3.23 -4.94 14.72
C PRO A 49 -4.69 -5.34 15.02
N LYS A 50 -5.60 -5.05 14.08
CA LYS A 50 -7.03 -5.38 14.16
C LYS A 50 -7.55 -5.91 12.82
N PRO A 51 -8.61 -6.71 12.80
CA PRO A 51 -9.25 -7.11 11.55
C PRO A 51 -9.64 -5.90 10.72
N VAL A 52 -9.31 -5.92 9.42
CA VAL A 52 -9.64 -4.86 8.46
C VAL A 52 -10.61 -5.39 7.40
N ASN A 53 -11.45 -4.51 6.87
CA ASN A 53 -12.36 -4.87 5.79
C ASN A 53 -11.66 -4.70 4.43
N ARG A 54 -11.93 -5.63 3.51
CA ARG A 54 -11.43 -5.55 2.13
C ARG A 54 -11.93 -4.32 1.36
N ARG A 55 -13.11 -3.79 1.74
CA ARG A 55 -13.68 -2.58 1.12
C ARG A 55 -13.23 -1.27 1.79
N SER A 56 -12.47 -1.35 2.87
CA SER A 56 -11.92 -0.19 3.54
C SER A 56 -10.92 0.55 2.65
N GLU A 57 -10.93 1.87 2.74
CA GLU A 57 -9.76 2.67 2.39
C GLU A 57 -8.81 2.64 3.59
N LEU A 58 -7.65 2.02 3.39
CA LEU A 58 -6.62 1.94 4.41
C LEU A 58 -5.58 3.02 4.16
N THR A 59 -5.11 3.62 5.23
CA THR A 59 -4.06 4.63 5.18
C THR A 59 -2.97 4.24 6.17
N VAL A 60 -1.73 4.19 5.71
CA VAL A 60 -0.58 3.93 6.57
C VAL A 60 0.25 5.20 6.65
N ILE A 61 0.54 5.64 7.88
CA ILE A 61 1.41 6.78 8.13
C ILE A 61 2.73 6.28 8.70
N GLU A 62 3.82 6.53 8.01
CA GLU A 62 5.18 6.23 8.43
C GLU A 62 5.78 7.42 9.17
N ASN A 63 6.09 7.23 10.45
CA ASN A 63 6.76 8.21 11.33
C ASN A 63 6.14 9.63 11.31
N GLY A 64 4.85 9.75 10.97
CA GLY A 64 4.15 11.03 10.85
C GLY A 64 4.58 11.89 9.66
N GLN A 65 5.32 11.33 8.70
CA GLN A 65 5.91 12.07 7.58
C GLN A 65 5.40 11.60 6.23
N LEU A 66 5.18 10.30 6.06
CA LEU A 66 4.76 9.73 4.78
C LEU A 66 3.40 9.06 4.94
N GLU A 67 2.47 9.41 4.07
CA GLU A 67 1.13 8.86 3.99
C GLU A 67 1.03 7.95 2.77
N PHE A 68 0.65 6.70 2.99
CA PHE A 68 0.38 5.72 1.96
C PHE A 68 -1.12 5.43 1.94
N ILE A 69 -1.77 5.70 0.80
CA ILE A 69 -3.16 5.30 0.57
C ILE A 69 -3.12 3.91 -0.06
N LEU A 70 -3.86 2.98 0.52
CA LEU A 70 -3.80 1.57 0.18
C LEU A 70 -5.14 1.06 -0.33
N GLN A 71 -5.09 0.31 -1.43
CA GLN A 71 -6.23 -0.43 -1.95
C GLN A 71 -6.07 -1.92 -1.61
N VAL A 72 -6.92 -2.41 -0.72
CA VAL A 72 -6.82 -3.79 -0.21
C VAL A 72 -7.11 -4.81 -1.32
N LYS A 73 -6.14 -5.69 -1.59
CA LYS A 73 -6.27 -6.79 -2.55
C LYS A 73 -6.76 -8.06 -1.86
N SER A 74 -6.18 -8.38 -0.70
CA SER A 74 -6.47 -9.61 0.06
C SER A 74 -6.34 -9.36 1.56
N VAL A 75 -7.20 -10.04 2.33
CA VAL A 75 -7.15 -10.08 3.80
C VAL A 75 -7.32 -11.53 4.23
N LYS A 76 -6.38 -12.02 5.06
CA LYS A 76 -6.45 -13.37 5.65
C LYS A 76 -6.19 -13.24 7.15
N GLY A 77 -7.25 -13.20 7.95
CA GLY A 77 -7.15 -12.87 9.37
C GLY A 77 -6.67 -11.42 9.54
N THR A 78 -5.50 -11.24 10.15
CA THR A 78 -4.84 -9.93 10.32
C THR A 78 -3.83 -9.62 9.22
N SER A 79 -3.46 -10.59 8.38
CA SER A 79 -2.52 -10.35 7.27
C SER A 79 -3.22 -9.65 6.11
N VAL A 80 -2.62 -8.58 5.62
CA VAL A 80 -3.15 -7.71 4.56
C VAL A 80 -2.17 -7.66 3.41
N ILE A 81 -2.68 -7.76 2.19
CA ILE A 81 -1.96 -7.44 0.96
C ILE A 81 -2.74 -6.33 0.27
N ALA A 82 -2.08 -5.22 -0.02
CA ALA A 82 -2.69 -4.05 -0.64
C ALA A 82 -1.79 -3.49 -1.76
N ALA A 83 -2.40 -2.82 -2.72
CA ALA A 83 -1.67 -1.98 -3.67
C ALA A 83 -1.56 -0.57 -3.11
N ILE A 84 -0.39 0.05 -3.25
CA ILE A 84 -0.17 1.46 -2.93
C ILE A 84 -0.81 2.26 -4.06
N SER A 85 -1.89 2.98 -3.73
CA SER A 85 -2.61 3.81 -4.70
C SER A 85 -2.01 5.21 -4.80
N SER A 86 -1.46 5.72 -3.70
CA SER A 86 -0.81 7.03 -3.61
C SER A 86 0.19 7.04 -2.46
N GLN A 87 1.26 7.83 -2.62
CA GLN A 87 2.21 8.15 -1.57
C GLN A 87 2.37 9.68 -1.52
N LYS A 88 2.24 10.26 -0.32
CA LYS A 88 2.33 11.70 -0.11
C LYS A 88 3.18 12.01 1.12
N GLU A 89 4.03 13.02 1.02
CA GLU A 89 4.68 13.62 2.18
C GLU A 89 3.71 14.56 2.91
N LEU A 90 3.53 14.31 4.21
CA LEU A 90 2.82 15.19 5.13
C LEU A 90 3.75 16.38 5.45
N SER A 91 3.64 17.44 4.65
CA SER A 91 4.33 18.71 4.95
C SER A 91 3.86 19.23 6.30
N LYS A 92 4.81 19.49 7.22
CA LYS A 92 4.53 20.19 8.48
C LYS A 92 4.13 21.63 8.15
N ASN A 93 2.84 21.95 8.29
CA ASN A 93 2.38 23.33 8.47
C ASN A 93 2.59 23.76 9.91
#